data_AF-A0A8T5RQT0-F1
#
_entry.id   AF-A0A8T5RQT0-F1
#
_cell.length_a   1.000
_cell.length_b   1.000
_cell.length_c   1.000
_cell.angle_alpha   90.00
_cell.angle_beta   90.00
_cell.angle_gamma   90.00
#
_symmetry.space_group_name_H-M   'P 1'
#
loop_
_entity.id
_entity.type
_entity.pdbx_description
1 polymer ?
#
loop_
_entity_poly.entity_id
_entity_poly.type
_entity_poly.pdbx_seq_one_letter_code
_entity_poly.pdbx_strand_id
1 'polypeptide(L)' 'MNSVSPFLICYVYKGQSYSAQQRVKLFINKIQDDETVWKTFQKFHELNQEVQLKDIPSLEPLIREIFVDRTLLLTQ' A
#
# COMPACT_ATOMS: atom_id res chain seq x y z
N MET A 1 1.10 -6.29 -11.15
CA MET A 1 -0.19 -5.70 -10.74
C MET A 1 -0.84 -6.71 -9.83
N ASN A 2 -1.25 -6.31 -8.63
CA ASN A 2 -1.98 -7.18 -7.72
C ASN A 2 -3.35 -6.53 -7.50
N SER A 3 -4.41 -7.31 -7.70
CA SER A 3 -5.79 -6.87 -7.51
C SER A 3 -6.33 -7.44 -6.22
N VAL A 4 -6.89 -6.56 -5.39
CA VAL A 4 -7.74 -6.96 -4.26
C VAL A 4 -9.06 -6.29 -4.51
N SER A 5 -10.03 -7.03 -5.03
CA SER A 5 -11.35 -6.49 -5.38
C SER A 5 -11.91 -5.63 -4.25
N PRO A 6 -12.34 -4.37 -4.49
CA PRO A 6 -12.48 -3.68 -5.79
C PRO A 6 -11.25 -2.88 -6.27
N PHE A 7 -10.13 -2.93 -5.56
CA PHE A 7 -8.96 -2.08 -5.79
C PHE A 7 -7.89 -2.72 -6.68
N LEU A 8 -7.28 -1.87 -7.51
CA LEU A 8 -6.05 -2.18 -8.23
C LEU A 8 -4.88 -1.46 -7.56
N ILE A 9 -3.84 -2.22 -7.18
CA ILE A 9 -2.64 -1.65 -6.55
C ILE A 9 -1.45 -1.82 -7.49
N CYS A 10 -0.82 -0.68 -7.79
CA CYS A 10 0.31 -0.56 -8.72
C CYS A 10 1.46 0.20 -8.05
N TYR A 11 2.68 -0.25 -8.32
CA TYR A 11 3.90 0.42 -7.87
C TYR A 11 4.85 0.56 -9.06
N VAL A 12 5.16 1.80 -9.42
CA VAL A 12 6.08 2.12 -10.52
C VAL A 12 7.48 2.28 -9.95
N TYR A 13 8.37 1.36 -10.30
CA TYR A 13 9.73 1.32 -9.76
C TYR A 13 10.74 1.03 -10.87
N LYS A 14 11.88 1.72 -10.80
CA LYS A 14 13.02 1.49 -11.69
C LYS A 14 14.04 0.61 -10.96
N GLY A 15 14.09 -0.67 -11.29
CA GLY A 15 15.03 -1.63 -10.69
C GLY A 15 14.50 -3.07 -10.74
N GLN A 16 14.95 -3.90 -9.80
CA GLN A 16 14.55 -5.31 -9.72
C GLN A 16 13.04 -5.45 -9.47
N SER A 17 12.33 -6.11 -10.39
CA SER A 17 10.87 -6.25 -10.35
C SER A 17 10.38 -7.16 -9.21
N TYR A 18 11.17 -8.16 -8.83
CA TYR A 18 10.80 -9.12 -7.79
C TYR A 18 10.63 -8.44 -6.41
N SER A 19 11.60 -7.62 -5.98
CA SER A 19 11.53 -6.93 -4.69
C SER A 19 10.38 -5.92 -4.66
N ALA A 20 10.13 -5.24 -5.78
CA ALA A 20 8.98 -4.35 -5.94
C ALA A 20 7.64 -5.11 -5.78
N GLN A 21 7.51 -6.30 -6.38
CA GLN A 21 6.31 -7.13 -6.22
C GLN A 21 6.12 -7.63 -4.79
N GLN A 22 7.20 -8.02 -4.10
CA GLN A 22 7.13 -8.45 -2.69
C GLN A 22 6.67 -7.32 -1.77
N ARG A 23 7.14 -6.08 -2.01
CA ARG A 23 6.68 -4.90 -1.27
C ARG A 23 5.20 -4.62 -1.49
N VAL A 24 4.73 -4.71 -2.73
CA VAL A 24 3.29 -4.54 -3.04
C VAL A 24 2.46 -5.61 -2.33
N LYS A 25 2.91 -6.88 -2.30
CA LYS A 25 2.22 -7.93 -1.54
C LYS A 25 2.19 -7.64 -0.04
N LEU A 26 3.32 -7.22 0.53
CA LEU A 26 3.40 -6.86 1.95
C LEU A 26 2.46 -5.69 2.30
N PHE A 27 2.41 -4.69 1.43
CA PHE A 27 1.52 -3.53 1.58
C PHE A 27 0.04 -3.94 1.55
N ILE A 28 -0.33 -4.80 0.59
CA ILE A 28 -1.68 -5.37 0.50
C ILE A 28 -2.04 -6.09 1.80
N ASN A 29 -1.19 -7.00 2.26
CA ASN A 29 -1.46 -7.77 3.47
C ASN A 29 -1.63 -6.85 4.69
N LYS A 30 -0.72 -5.89 4.90
CA LYS A 30 -0.81 -4.96 6.04
C LYS A 30 -2.06 -4.07 6.00
N ILE A 31 -2.51 -3.66 4.82
CA ILE A 31 -3.75 -2.89 4.68
C ILE A 31 -4.98 -3.75 4.98
N GLN A 32 -4.99 -5.01 4.55
CA GLN A 32 -6.11 -5.91 4.81
C GLN A 32 -6.16 -6.38 6.28
N ASP A 33 -5.00 -6.53 6.91
CA ASP A 33 -4.89 -6.91 8.34
C ASP A 33 -5.33 -5.76 9.27
N ASP A 34 -5.19 -4.49 8.83
CA ASP A 34 -5.72 -3.34 9.54
C ASP A 34 -7.18 -3.07 9.13
N GLU A 35 -8.11 -3.61 9.91
CA GLU A 35 -9.56 -3.48 9.65
C GLU A 35 -10.02 -2.01 9.57
N THR A 36 -9.37 -1.09 10.29
CA THR A 36 -9.74 0.34 10.29
C THR A 36 -9.36 0.98 8.97
N VAL A 37 -8.13 0.72 8.51
CA VAL A 37 -7.66 1.17 7.20
C VAL A 37 -8.52 0.55 6.11
N TRP A 38 -8.72 -0.77 6.12
CA TRP A 38 -9.49 -1.47 5.09
C TRP A 38 -10.93 -0.96 4.97
N LYS A 39 -11.64 -0.78 6.10
CA LYS A 39 -13.00 -0.22 6.11
C LYS A 39 -13.03 1.21 5.56
N THR A 40 -11.99 1.99 5.80
CA THR A 40 -11.89 3.35 5.25
C THR A 40 -11.79 3.29 3.73
N PHE A 41 -10.92 2.44 3.17
CA PHE A 41 -10.85 2.23 1.72
C PHE A 41 -12.21 1.82 1.13
N GLN A 42 -12.90 0.86 1.76
CA GLN A 42 -14.22 0.40 1.30
C GLN A 42 -15.27 1.52 1.32
N LYS A 43 -15.32 2.31 2.40
CA LYS A 43 -16.23 3.46 2.52
C LYS A 43 -15.99 4.50 1.42
N PHE A 44 -14.74 4.84 1.14
CA PHE A 44 -14.41 5.80 0.08
C PHE A 44 -14.77 5.26 -1.30
N HIS A 45 -14.59 3.96 -1.53
CA HIS A 45 -15.06 3.29 -2.75
C HIS A 45 -16.59 3.38 -2.91
N GLU A 46 -17.36 3.08 -1.84
CA GLU A 46 -18.83 3.19 -1.86
C GLU A 46 -19.31 4.62 -2.13
N LEU A 47 -18.60 5.62 -1.60
CA LEU A 47 -18.93 7.04 -1.77
C LEU A 47 -18.38 7.63 -3.07
N ASN A 48 -17.65 6.86 -3.88
CA ASN A 48 -16.91 7.34 -5.06
C ASN A 48 -16.01 8.55 -4.73
N GLN A 49 -15.37 8.51 -3.56
CA GLN A 49 -14.49 9.58 -3.08
C GLN A 49 -13.03 9.21 -3.26
N GLU A 50 -12.23 10.22 -3.60
CA GLU A 50 -10.78 10.10 -3.57
C GLU A 50 -10.31 10.08 -2.12
N VAL A 51 -9.48 9.09 -1.78
CA VAL A 51 -8.83 9.04 -0.47
C VAL A 51 -7.53 9.83 -0.51
N GLN A 52 -7.33 10.73 0.44
CA GLN A 52 -6.06 11.44 0.62
C GLN A 52 -5.30 10.85 1.81
N LEU A 53 -3.97 10.99 1.83
CA LEU A 53 -3.14 10.49 2.94
C LEU A 53 -3.57 11.06 4.30
N LYS A 54 -4.07 12.30 4.32
CA LYS A 54 -4.61 12.94 5.54
C LYS A 54 -5.85 12.25 6.11
N ASP A 55 -6.60 11.53 5.29
CA ASP A 55 -7.83 10.84 5.69
C ASP A 55 -7.50 9.50 6.39
N ILE A 56 -6.29 8.97 6.17
CA ILE A 56 -5.77 7.76 6.81
C ILE A 56 -4.35 8.03 7.33
N PRO A 57 -4.21 8.64 8.53
CA PRO A 57 -2.90 9.02 9.06
C PRO A 57 -1.90 7.86 9.22
N SER A 58 -2.39 6.63 9.40
CA SER A 58 -1.56 5.42 9.50
C SER A 58 -1.00 4.95 8.14
N LEU A 59 -1.52 5.45 7.02
CA LEU A 59 -1.12 5.00 5.69
C LEU A 59 0.23 5.56 5.27
N GLU A 60 0.53 6.81 5.59
CA GLU A 60 1.82 7.44 5.28
C GLU A 60 3.02 6.73 5.94
N PRO A 61 3.03 6.48 7.27
CA PRO A 61 4.12 5.73 7.89
C PRO A 61 4.23 4.30 7.36
N LEU A 62 3.10 3.66 7.02
CA LEU A 62 3.08 2.33 6.41
C LEU A 62 3.76 2.31 5.03
N ILE A 63 3.45 3.29 4.17
CA ILE A 63 4.09 3.44 2.85
C ILE A 63 5.59 3.66 3.03
N ARG A 64 5.98 4.53 3.97
CA ARG A 64 7.39 4.82 4.23
C ARG A 64 8.16 3.59 4.70
N GLU A 65 7.62 2.84 5.66
CA GLU A 65 8.24 1.61 6.17
C GLU A 65 8.50 0.60 5.04
N ILE A 66 7.51 0.38 4.17
CA ILE A 66 7.54 -0.68 3.16
C ILE A 66 8.37 -0.28 1.94
N PHE A 67 8.18 0.94 1.44
CA PHE A 67 8.74 1.35 0.16
C PHE A 67 9.99 2.22 0.28
N VAL A 68 10.22 2.89 1.41
CA VAL A 68 11.37 3.77 1.63
C VAL A 68 12.39 3.09 2.53
N ASP A 69 12.04 2.78 3.77
CA ASP A 69 13.00 2.39 4.81
C ASP A 69 13.57 0.99 4.59
N ARG A 70 12.75 0.02 4.14
CA ARG A 70 13.23 -1.33 3.75
C ARG A 70 14.14 -1.37 2.51
N THR A 71 14.37 -0.24 1.84
CA THR A 71 15.30 -0.14 0.70
C THR A 71 16.75 -0.03 1.16
N LEU A 72 16.98 0.48 2.37
CA LEU A 72 18.32 0.63 2.94
C LEU A 72 18.92 -0.69 3.41
N LEU A 73 18.10 -1.71 3.70
CA LEU A 73 18.57 -3.03 4.17
C LEU A 73 18.94 -4.00 3.04
N LEU A 74 18.59 -3.69 1.79
CA LEU A 74 18.93 -4.53 0.61
C LEU A 74 20.17 -4.01 -0.15
N THR A 75 20.83 -2.97 0.37
CA THR A 75 22.00 -2.32 -0.24
C THR A 75 23.25 -2.38 0.65
N GLN A 76 23.24 -3.18 1.73
CA GLN A 76 24.44 -3.49 2.53
C GLN A 76 24.95 -4.91 2.22
#